data_AF-A0A8C9VTI6-F1
#
_entry.id   AF-A0A8C9VTI6-F1
#
_cell.length_a   1.000
_cell.length_b   1.000
_cell.length_c   1.000
_cell.angle_alpha   90.00
_cell.angle_beta   90.00
_cell.angle_gamma   90.00
#
_symmetry.space_group_name_H-M   'P 1'
#
loop_
_entity.id
_entity.type
_entity.pdbx_description
1 polymer ?
#
loop_
_entity_poly.entity_id
_entity_poly.type
_entity_poly.pdbx_seq_one_letter_code
_entity_poly.pdbx_strand_id
1 'polypeptide(L)'
;LRRGGASGLHQTEDKESTRPRRCLTDLSAKKEKYASVITSLMTEFNQRFQDFSVIEKQIKLFSTPFLVDAEEVEESLQLELIEMQCDDSLKSQHQLLSLPDFCQSLDHAKFPLMRRHAKRMMSLFGSTYICEQTFSLLNQNKSRLRSRMTDSHLCEVLRVSTTKLSPDIPAILQSKGQHHCSH
;
A
#
# COMPACT_ATOMS: atom_id res chain seq x y z
N LEU A 1 7.07 82.24 48.17
CA LEU A 1 5.64 82.62 48.03
C LEU A 1 4.87 81.34 47.67
N ARG A 2 3.78 81.03 48.39
CA ARG A 2 3.04 79.75 48.35
C ARG A 2 2.53 79.37 46.95
N ARG A 3 2.48 78.07 46.61
CA ARG A 3 1.26 77.21 46.60
C ARG A 3 1.45 75.94 45.76
N GLY A 4 0.95 74.82 46.31
CA GLY A 4 0.14 73.86 45.56
C GLY A 4 0.89 72.70 44.89
N GLY A 5 1.13 71.63 45.66
CA GLY A 5 1.33 70.30 45.08
C GLY A 5 0.01 69.77 44.53
N ALA A 6 0.02 69.30 43.29
CA ALA A 6 -1.05 68.55 42.68
C ALA A 6 -0.46 67.29 42.03
N SER A 7 -1.01 66.17 42.48
CA SER A 7 -0.86 64.78 42.08
C SER A 7 -0.53 64.54 40.61
N GLY A 8 0.50 63.73 40.38
CA GLY A 8 0.84 63.13 39.09
C GLY A 8 1.36 61.71 39.29
N LEU A 9 0.56 60.83 39.88
CA LEU A 9 0.80 59.39 39.80
C LEU A 9 0.27 58.90 38.45
N HIS A 10 1.14 58.87 37.46
CA HIS A 10 0.92 58.08 36.25
C HIS A 10 1.09 56.61 36.64
N GLN A 11 -0.03 55.95 36.94
CA GLN A 11 -0.09 54.51 36.95
C GLN A 11 0.13 54.06 35.50
N THR A 12 1.26 53.42 35.24
CA THR A 12 1.43 52.55 34.08
C THR A 12 0.40 51.45 34.19
N GLU A 13 -0.68 51.56 33.43
CA GLU A 13 -1.61 50.46 33.21
C GLU A 13 -0.85 49.33 32.52
N ASP A 14 -0.57 48.27 33.27
CA ASP A 14 -0.26 46.96 32.71
C ASP A 14 -1.45 46.54 31.84
N LYS A 15 -1.33 46.77 30.53
CA LYS A 15 -2.19 46.15 29.53
C LYS A 15 -1.87 44.65 29.53
N GLU A 16 -2.49 43.92 30.46
CA GLU A 16 -2.59 42.48 30.38
C GLU A 16 -3.35 42.13 29.09
N SER A 17 -2.56 41.84 28.07
CA SER A 17 -2.97 41.32 26.77
C SER A 17 -3.63 39.97 27.00
N THR A 18 -4.91 40.03 27.36
CA THR A 18 -5.79 38.87 27.52
C THR A 18 -6.16 38.37 26.13
N ARG A 19 -5.19 37.81 25.40
CA ARG A 19 -5.49 36.86 24.32
C ARG A 19 -6.15 35.63 24.98
N PRO A 20 -7.22 35.07 24.40
CA PRO A 20 -8.05 34.13 25.11
C PRO A 20 -7.29 32.81 25.35
N ARG A 21 -6.87 32.55 26.60
CA ARG A 21 -6.27 31.28 27.04
C ARG A 21 -7.07 30.05 26.60
N ARG A 22 -8.39 30.18 26.41
CA ARG A 22 -9.30 29.11 25.93
C ARG A 22 -9.00 28.61 24.52
N CYS A 23 -8.49 29.46 23.62
CA CYS A 23 -8.22 29.07 22.23
C CYS A 23 -6.89 28.29 22.11
N LEU A 24 -5.90 28.65 22.93
CA LEU A 24 -4.62 27.94 23.01
C LEU A 24 -4.77 26.54 23.64
N THR A 25 -5.64 26.39 24.64
CA THR A 25 -5.92 25.08 25.25
C THR A 25 -6.64 24.13 24.30
N ASP A 26 -7.57 24.64 23.48
CA ASP A 26 -8.27 23.83 22.46
C ASP A 26 -7.31 23.39 21.33
N LEU A 27 -6.40 24.27 20.89
CA LEU A 27 -5.37 23.90 19.91
C LEU A 27 -4.34 22.91 20.48
N SER A 28 -3.94 23.07 21.75
CA SER A 28 -3.05 22.13 22.44
C SER A 28 -3.69 20.75 22.60
N ALA A 29 -4.95 20.70 23.03
CA ALA A 29 -5.70 19.45 23.16
C ALA A 29 -5.90 18.76 21.80
N LYS A 30 -6.15 19.52 20.73
CA LYS A 30 -6.20 18.97 19.35
C LYS A 30 -4.86 18.41 18.92
N LYS A 31 -3.76 19.10 19.19
CA LYS A 31 -2.40 18.63 18.87
C LYS A 31 -2.08 17.31 19.58
N GLU A 32 -2.38 17.23 20.87
CA GLU A 32 -2.18 16.01 21.66
C GLU A 32 -3.05 14.85 21.15
N LYS A 33 -4.31 15.13 20.80
CA LYS A 33 -5.21 14.14 20.17
C LYS A 33 -4.63 13.61 18.85
N TYR A 34 -4.17 14.48 17.95
CA TYR A 34 -3.58 14.03 16.69
C TYR A 34 -2.28 13.26 16.89
N ALA A 35 -1.42 13.71 17.81
CA ALA A 35 -0.21 12.99 18.17
C ALA A 35 -0.53 11.57 18.66
N SER A 36 -1.52 11.43 19.55
CA SER A 36 -1.98 10.12 20.05
C SER A 36 -2.49 9.22 18.93
N VAL A 37 -3.30 9.76 18.01
CA VAL A 37 -3.80 9.00 16.85
C VAL A 37 -2.66 8.57 15.94
N ILE A 38 -1.71 9.44 15.64
CA ILE A 38 -0.53 9.11 14.82
C ILE A 38 0.31 8.01 15.49
N THR A 39 0.55 8.12 16.80
CA THR A 39 1.30 7.08 17.54
C THR A 39 0.57 5.75 17.49
N SER A 40 -0.75 5.74 17.72
CA SER A 40 -1.55 4.51 17.63
C SER A 40 -1.51 3.91 16.22
N LEU A 41 -1.61 4.73 15.17
CA LEU A 41 -1.48 4.26 13.78
C LEU A 41 -0.11 3.67 13.49
N MET A 42 0.97 4.28 14.00
CA MET A 42 2.33 3.75 13.87
C MET A 42 2.46 2.40 14.58
N THR A 43 1.93 2.26 15.78
CA THR A 43 1.94 1.00 16.53
C THR A 43 1.21 -0.10 15.78
N GLU A 44 -0.02 0.16 15.32
CA GLU A 44 -0.82 -0.78 14.55
C GLU A 44 -0.15 -1.17 13.23
N PHE A 45 0.46 -0.19 12.53
CA PHE A 45 1.20 -0.44 11.31
C PHE A 45 2.38 -1.39 11.57
N ASN A 46 3.22 -1.08 12.56
CA ASN A 46 4.38 -1.90 12.89
C ASN A 46 3.98 -3.30 13.34
N GLN A 47 2.89 -3.43 14.11
CA GLN A 47 2.38 -4.73 14.54
C GLN A 47 1.84 -5.53 13.36
N ARG A 48 1.05 -4.90 12.47
CA ARG A 48 0.46 -5.57 11.31
C ARG A 48 1.48 -6.00 10.26
N PHE A 49 2.59 -5.27 10.14
CA PHE A 49 3.65 -5.54 9.17
C PHE A 49 4.92 -6.11 9.82
N GLN A 50 4.85 -6.59 11.05
CA GLN A 50 6.01 -7.12 11.76
C GLN A 50 6.69 -8.26 10.98
N ASP A 51 5.91 -9.11 10.31
CA ASP A 51 6.39 -10.24 9.51
C ASP A 51 7.26 -9.81 8.32
N PHE A 52 7.15 -8.55 7.85
CA PHE A 52 7.99 -8.03 6.76
C PHE A 52 9.46 -7.97 7.16
N SER A 53 9.76 -7.82 8.45
CA SER A 53 11.14 -7.87 8.96
C SER A 53 11.79 -9.23 8.71
N VAL A 54 11.01 -10.32 8.76
CA VAL A 54 11.50 -11.69 8.55
C VAL A 54 11.86 -11.91 7.08
N ILE A 55 11.11 -11.30 6.16
CA ILE A 55 11.32 -11.45 4.71
C ILE A 55 12.08 -10.27 4.09
N GLU A 56 12.57 -9.32 4.87
CA GLU A 56 13.22 -8.10 4.37
C GLU A 56 14.41 -8.43 3.46
N LYS A 57 15.27 -9.37 3.87
CA LYS A 57 16.41 -9.83 3.05
C LYS A 57 15.94 -10.40 1.71
N GLN A 58 14.85 -11.17 1.74
CA GLN A 58 14.26 -11.81 0.55
C GLN A 58 13.65 -10.77 -0.41
N ILE A 59 13.02 -9.73 0.14
CA ILE A 59 12.50 -8.59 -0.63
C ILE A 59 13.67 -7.82 -1.25
N LYS A 60 14.74 -7.52 -0.49
CA LYS A 60 15.93 -6.81 -1.02
C LYS A 60 16.59 -7.58 -2.15
N LEU A 61 16.74 -8.90 -2.01
CA LEU A 61 17.27 -9.76 -3.08
C LEU A 61 16.40 -9.69 -4.34
N PHE A 62 15.08 -9.63 -4.18
CA PHE A 62 14.16 -9.52 -5.31
C PHE A 62 14.17 -8.13 -5.95
N SER A 63 14.13 -7.05 -5.16
CA SER A 63 14.02 -5.68 -5.67
C SER A 63 15.34 -5.16 -6.26
N THR A 64 16.45 -5.47 -5.59
CA THR A 64 17.77 -4.89 -5.87
C THR A 64 18.86 -5.95 -5.87
N PRO A 65 18.76 -7.01 -6.70
CA PRO A 65 19.71 -8.13 -6.72
C PRO A 65 21.15 -7.66 -6.94
N PHE A 66 21.38 -6.58 -7.70
CA PHE A 66 22.73 -6.06 -8.00
C PHE A 66 23.39 -5.25 -6.88
N LEU A 67 22.68 -4.99 -5.77
CA LEU A 67 23.19 -4.26 -4.61
C LEU A 67 23.28 -5.11 -3.34
N VAL A 68 22.85 -6.37 -3.42
CA VAL A 68 22.84 -7.30 -2.30
C VAL A 68 24.19 -8.00 -2.21
N ASP A 69 24.72 -8.08 -0.99
CA ASP A 69 25.89 -8.90 -0.71
C ASP A 69 25.54 -10.38 -0.88
N ALA A 70 26.30 -11.08 -1.72
CA ALA A 70 26.10 -12.50 -1.96
C ALA A 70 26.40 -13.35 -0.72
N GLU A 71 27.23 -12.90 0.21
CA GLU A 71 27.50 -13.66 1.45
C GLU A 71 26.29 -13.66 2.40
N GLU A 72 25.39 -12.67 2.26
CA GLU A 72 24.22 -12.48 3.12
C GLU A 72 22.96 -13.20 2.63
N VAL A 73 23.02 -13.87 1.48
CA VAL A 73 21.90 -14.65 0.92
C VAL A 73 22.05 -16.15 1.19
N GLU A 74 20.95 -16.89 1.00
CA GLU A 74 20.93 -18.34 1.14
C GLU A 74 22.01 -18.99 0.25
N GLU A 75 22.79 -19.92 0.80
CA GLU A 75 23.93 -20.57 0.14
C GLU A 75 23.58 -21.14 -1.24
N SER A 76 22.36 -21.67 -1.39
CA SER A 76 21.83 -22.22 -2.64
C SER A 76 21.71 -21.18 -3.77
N LEU A 77 21.52 -19.90 -3.43
CA LEU A 77 21.33 -18.79 -4.37
C LEU A 77 22.62 -18.03 -4.67
N GLN A 78 23.68 -18.18 -3.86
CA GLN A 78 24.88 -17.35 -3.94
C GLN A 78 25.55 -17.42 -5.31
N LEU A 79 25.71 -18.63 -5.87
CA LEU A 79 26.35 -18.81 -7.17
C LEU A 79 25.55 -18.17 -8.31
N GLU A 80 24.23 -18.37 -8.34
CA GLU A 80 23.37 -17.74 -9.34
C GLU A 80 23.36 -16.21 -9.21
N LEU A 81 23.38 -15.69 -7.97
CA LEU A 81 23.41 -14.27 -7.71
C LEU A 81 24.75 -13.65 -8.16
N ILE A 82 25.88 -14.28 -7.83
CA ILE A 82 27.20 -13.81 -8.26
C ILE A 82 27.27 -13.79 -9.78
N GLU A 83 26.86 -14.88 -10.44
CA GLU A 83 26.88 -14.94 -11.90
C GLU A 83 25.98 -13.86 -12.53
N MET A 84 24.80 -13.62 -11.94
CA MET A 84 23.91 -12.54 -12.38
C MET A 84 24.56 -11.16 -12.19
N GLN A 85 25.20 -10.90 -11.04
CA GLN A 85 25.83 -9.63 -10.71
C GLN A 85 27.06 -9.32 -11.57
N CYS A 86 27.77 -10.36 -12.04
CA CYS A 86 28.89 -10.25 -12.97
C CYS A 86 28.48 -9.97 -14.42
N ASP A 87 27.18 -10.03 -14.75
CA ASP A 87 26.68 -9.79 -16.10
C ASP A 87 26.13 -8.36 -16.26
N ASP A 88 26.93 -7.50 -16.91
CA ASP A 88 26.58 -6.10 -17.17
C ASP A 88 25.34 -5.93 -18.06
N SER A 89 25.05 -6.91 -18.93
CA SER A 89 23.84 -6.91 -19.75
C SER A 89 22.61 -7.11 -18.88
N LEU A 90 22.65 -8.07 -17.96
CA LEU A 90 21.57 -8.29 -16.99
C LEU A 90 21.38 -7.08 -16.07
N LYS A 91 22.48 -6.45 -15.64
CA LYS A 91 22.43 -5.21 -14.85
C LYS A 91 21.75 -4.07 -15.61
N SER A 92 22.07 -3.92 -16.89
CA SER A 92 21.45 -2.92 -17.76
C SER A 92 19.97 -3.21 -17.99
N GLN A 93 19.62 -4.49 -18.20
CA GLN A 93 18.23 -4.93 -18.35
C GLN A 93 17.40 -4.65 -17.08
N HIS A 94 17.95 -4.90 -15.89
CA HIS A 94 17.27 -4.63 -14.61
C HIS A 94 16.95 -3.14 -14.42
N GLN A 95 17.79 -2.25 -14.94
CA GLN A 95 17.55 -0.80 -14.88
C GLN A 95 16.52 -0.32 -15.90
N LEU A 96 16.37 -1.02 -17.03
CA LEU A 96 15.49 -0.64 -18.12
C LEU A 96 14.08 -1.25 -18.00
N LEU A 97 14.00 -2.49 -17.54
CA LEU A 97 12.77 -3.28 -17.50
C LEU A 97 12.01 -3.09 -16.18
N SER A 98 10.71 -3.37 -16.22
CA SER A 98 9.96 -3.57 -14.98
C SER A 98 10.46 -4.84 -14.28
N LEU A 99 10.31 -4.91 -12.96
CA LEU A 99 10.80 -6.06 -12.19
C LEU A 99 10.19 -7.40 -12.66
N PRO A 100 8.87 -7.50 -12.95
CA PRO A 100 8.30 -8.70 -13.57
C PRO A 100 8.93 -9.08 -14.92
N ASP A 101 9.14 -8.09 -15.80
CA ASP A 101 9.68 -8.34 -17.14
C ASP A 101 11.14 -8.79 -17.07
N PHE A 102 11.93 -8.19 -16.18
CA PHE A 102 13.30 -8.63 -15.90
C PHE A 102 13.33 -10.08 -15.37
N CYS A 103 12.51 -10.41 -14.37
CA CYS A 103 12.46 -11.78 -13.84
C CYS A 103 12.00 -12.80 -14.89
N GLN A 104 11.23 -12.38 -15.89
CA GLN A 104 10.81 -13.21 -17.01
C GLN A 104 11.92 -13.40 -18.05
N SER A 105 12.80 -12.40 -18.24
CA SER A 105 13.89 -12.44 -19.22
C SER A 105 15.08 -13.31 -18.79
N LEU A 106 15.24 -13.58 -17.50
CA LEU A 106 16.31 -14.45 -16.97
C LEU A 106 16.30 -15.84 -17.64
N ASP A 107 17.46 -16.34 -18.02
CA ASP A 107 17.59 -17.68 -18.60
C ASP A 107 17.16 -18.77 -17.60
N HIS A 108 16.34 -19.72 -18.04
CA HIS A 108 15.79 -20.77 -17.17
C HIS A 108 16.83 -21.81 -16.73
N ALA A 109 17.76 -22.16 -17.62
CA ALA A 109 18.80 -23.14 -17.32
C ALA A 109 19.89 -22.53 -16.43
N LYS A 110 20.16 -21.23 -16.62
CA LYS A 110 21.24 -20.52 -15.93
C LYS A 110 20.84 -19.98 -14.55
N PHE A 111 19.59 -19.52 -14.39
CA PHE A 111 19.10 -18.91 -13.15
C PHE A 111 17.83 -19.56 -12.57
N PRO A 112 17.75 -20.91 -12.45
CA PRO A 112 16.53 -21.58 -12.02
C PRO A 112 16.08 -21.20 -10.60
N LEU A 113 17.00 -21.00 -9.65
CA LEU A 113 16.68 -20.67 -8.27
C LEU A 113 16.31 -19.20 -8.10
N MET A 114 17.01 -18.28 -8.75
CA MET A 114 16.68 -16.86 -8.78
C MET A 114 15.30 -16.62 -9.42
N ARG A 115 14.96 -17.35 -10.48
CA ARG A 115 13.61 -17.30 -11.08
C ARG A 115 12.54 -17.86 -10.15
N ARG A 116 12.83 -18.94 -9.43
CA ARG A 116 11.92 -19.49 -8.42
C ARG A 116 11.69 -18.51 -7.28
N HIS A 117 12.75 -17.87 -6.80
CA HIS A 117 12.71 -16.82 -5.79
C HIS A 117 11.83 -15.64 -6.25
N ALA A 118 12.09 -15.13 -7.46
CA ALA A 118 11.30 -14.05 -8.04
C ALA A 118 9.80 -14.38 -8.11
N LYS A 119 9.44 -15.59 -8.56
CA LYS A 119 8.03 -16.04 -8.59
C LYS A 119 7.40 -16.06 -7.20
N ARG A 120 8.13 -16.54 -6.19
CA ARG A 120 7.68 -16.55 -4.79
C ARG A 120 7.47 -15.14 -4.26
N MET A 121 8.35 -14.19 -4.58
CA MET A 121 8.19 -12.80 -4.14
C MET A 121 7.05 -12.09 -4.87
N MET A 122 6.93 -12.28 -6.19
CA MET A 122 5.83 -11.74 -6.97
C MET A 122 4.46 -12.23 -6.49
N SER A 123 4.33 -13.48 -6.03
CA SER A 123 3.06 -13.98 -5.52
C SER A 123 2.62 -13.33 -4.20
N LEU A 124 3.57 -12.90 -3.35
CA LEU A 124 3.26 -12.15 -2.12
C LEU A 124 2.60 -10.79 -2.43
N PHE A 125 3.05 -10.12 -3.49
CA PHE A 125 2.46 -8.85 -3.93
C PHE A 125 1.22 -9.04 -4.81
N GLY A 126 1.10 -10.21 -5.46
CA GLY A 126 -0.04 -10.56 -6.30
C GLY A 126 -1.37 -10.57 -5.53
N SER A 127 -1.41 -11.12 -4.31
CA SER A 127 -2.63 -11.08 -3.49
C SER A 127 -3.00 -9.67 -3.09
N THR A 128 -2.03 -8.79 -2.82
CA THR A 128 -2.29 -7.38 -2.49
C THR A 128 -2.88 -6.66 -3.69
N TYR A 129 -2.30 -6.82 -4.88
CA TYR A 129 -2.85 -6.27 -6.12
C TYR A 129 -4.28 -6.79 -6.38
N ILE A 130 -4.52 -8.10 -6.28
CA ILE A 130 -5.86 -8.67 -6.45
C ILE A 130 -6.84 -8.13 -5.39
N CYS A 131 -6.40 -7.96 -4.14
CA CYS A 131 -7.20 -7.35 -3.07
C CYS A 131 -7.52 -5.88 -3.35
N GLU A 132 -6.57 -5.08 -3.84
CA GLU A 132 -6.77 -3.68 -4.21
C GLU A 132 -7.70 -3.52 -5.41
N GLN A 133 -7.53 -4.36 -6.44
CA GLN A 133 -8.43 -4.42 -7.59
C GLN A 133 -9.85 -4.84 -7.15
N THR A 134 -9.95 -5.84 -6.27
CA THR A 134 -11.20 -6.29 -5.66
C THR A 134 -11.87 -5.17 -4.87
N PHE A 135 -11.13 -4.46 -4.00
CA PHE A 135 -11.66 -3.37 -3.19
C PHE A 135 -12.13 -2.17 -4.04
N SER A 136 -11.35 -1.80 -5.06
CA SER A 136 -11.71 -0.75 -6.01
C SER A 136 -13.00 -1.09 -6.76
N LEU A 137 -13.12 -2.34 -7.20
CA LEU A 137 -14.33 -2.86 -7.84
C LEU A 137 -15.53 -2.89 -6.88
N LEU A 138 -15.33 -3.27 -5.61
CA LEU A 138 -16.37 -3.23 -4.58
C LEU A 138 -16.88 -1.80 -4.33
N ASN A 139 -15.98 -0.82 -4.32
CA ASN A 139 -16.34 0.59 -4.21
C ASN A 139 -17.16 1.06 -5.42
N GLN A 140 -16.83 0.61 -6.64
CA GLN A 140 -17.62 0.90 -7.84
C GLN A 140 -19.00 0.19 -7.82
N ASN A 141 -19.05 -1.05 -7.32
CA ASN A 141 -20.29 -1.84 -7.23
C ASN A 141 -21.22 -1.39 -6.09
N LYS A 142 -20.68 -0.76 -5.03
CA LYS A 142 -21.45 -0.02 -4.02
C LYS A 142 -21.96 1.33 -4.57
N SER A 143 -22.70 1.30 -5.66
CA SER A 143 -23.49 2.45 -6.12
C SER A 143 -24.70 2.66 -5.19
N ARG A 144 -25.08 3.92 -4.93
CA ARG A 144 -26.27 4.33 -4.13
C ARG A 144 -27.59 3.69 -4.62
N LEU A 145 -27.62 3.16 -5.84
CA LEU A 145 -28.80 2.57 -6.49
C LEU A 145 -28.97 1.06 -6.24
N ARG A 146 -28.02 0.37 -5.60
CA ARG A 146 -28.04 -1.10 -5.47
C ARG A 146 -28.22 -1.53 -4.02
N SER A 147 -29.47 -1.75 -3.61
CA SER A 147 -29.83 -1.91 -2.18
C SER A 147 -29.63 -3.30 -1.59
N ARG A 148 -29.41 -4.36 -2.38
CA ARG A 148 -29.22 -5.74 -1.87
C ARG A 148 -28.24 -6.53 -2.75
N MET A 149 -27.02 -6.71 -2.27
CA MET A 149 -26.06 -7.64 -2.84
C MET A 149 -25.87 -8.77 -1.82
N THR A 150 -26.33 -9.97 -2.15
CA THR A 150 -26.07 -11.13 -1.27
C THR A 150 -24.63 -11.62 -1.48
N ASP A 151 -24.11 -12.37 -0.52
CA ASP A 151 -22.74 -12.92 -0.55
C ASP A 151 -22.45 -13.71 -1.84
N SER A 152 -23.42 -14.52 -2.29
CA SER A 152 -23.33 -15.25 -3.57
C SER A 152 -23.21 -14.33 -4.78
N HIS A 153 -23.99 -13.25 -4.86
CA HIS A 153 -23.87 -12.30 -5.98
C HIS A 153 -22.53 -11.57 -5.96
N LEU A 154 -22.02 -11.29 -4.75
CA LEU A 154 -20.73 -10.65 -4.60
C LEU A 154 -19.61 -11.57 -5.09
N CYS A 155 -19.64 -12.84 -4.69
CA CYS A 155 -18.69 -13.86 -5.16
C CYS A 155 -18.66 -13.94 -6.69
N GLU A 156 -19.83 -14.02 -7.35
CA GLU A 156 -19.93 -14.06 -8.82
C GLU A 156 -19.36 -12.80 -9.49
N VAL A 157 -19.71 -11.60 -8.99
CA VAL A 157 -19.19 -10.33 -9.53
C VAL A 157 -17.68 -10.26 -9.39
N LEU A 158 -17.13 -10.66 -8.25
CA LEU A 158 -15.68 -10.67 -8.04
C LEU A 158 -15.00 -11.67 -8.98
N ARG A 159 -15.55 -12.87 -9.15
CA ARG A 159 -15.02 -13.89 -10.06
C ARG A 159 -14.95 -13.40 -11.51
N VAL A 160 -16.03 -12.80 -12.02
CA VAL A 160 -16.06 -12.27 -13.39
C VAL A 160 -15.08 -11.12 -13.57
N SER A 161 -14.95 -10.25 -12.57
CA SER A 161 -14.20 -9.00 -12.72
C SER A 161 -12.70 -9.13 -12.43
N THR A 162 -12.29 -10.14 -11.67
CA THR A 162 -10.87 -10.37 -11.30
C THR A 162 -10.20 -11.44 -12.16
N THR A 163 -10.94 -12.09 -13.07
CA THR A 163 -10.40 -13.10 -13.97
C THR A 163 -10.38 -12.58 -15.40
N LYS A 164 -9.45 -13.09 -16.23
CA LYS A 164 -9.42 -12.85 -17.68
C LYS A 164 -10.34 -13.83 -18.44
N LEU A 165 -11.25 -14.50 -17.74
CA LEU A 165 -12.16 -15.47 -18.35
C LEU A 165 -13.24 -14.71 -19.13
N SER A 166 -13.27 -14.91 -20.44
CA SER A 166 -14.38 -14.42 -21.26
C SER A 166 -15.57 -15.38 -21.08
N PRO A 167 -16.75 -14.90 -20.64
CA PRO A 167 -17.93 -15.73 -20.62
C PRO A 167 -18.28 -16.18 -22.03
N ASP A 168 -18.54 -17.47 -22.21
CA ASP A 168 -19.05 -18.03 -23.46
C ASP A 168 -20.53 -17.64 -23.61
N ILE A 169 -20.74 -16.39 -24.07
CA ILE A 169 -22.07 -15.82 -24.29
C ILE A 169 -22.92 -16.71 -25.22
N PRO A 170 -22.40 -17.27 -26.32
CA PRO A 170 -23.14 -18.23 -27.14
C PRO A 170 -23.67 -19.44 -26.36
N ALA A 171 -22.83 -20.12 -25.57
CA ALA A 171 -23.26 -21.28 -24.78
C ALA A 171 -24.29 -20.90 -23.70
N ILE A 172 -24.12 -19.73 -23.06
CA ILE A 172 -25.06 -19.23 -22.05
C ILE A 172 -26.43 -18.96 -22.69
N LEU A 173 -26.47 -18.31 -23.86
CA LEU A 173 -27.71 -18.01 -24.58
C LEU A 173 -28.43 -19.29 -25.03
N GLN A 174 -27.70 -20.31 -25.46
CA GLN A 174 -28.27 -21.60 -25.83
C GLN A 174 -28.85 -22.33 -24.60
N SER A 175 -28.19 -22.27 -23.44
CA SER A 175 -28.67 -22.88 -22.19
C SER A 175 -29.88 -22.17 -21.57
N LYS A 176 -30.09 -20.89 -21.89
CA LYS A 176 -31.20 -20.04 -21.41
C LYS A 176 -32.36 -19.96 -22.40
N GLY A 177 -32.31 -20.71 -23.49
CA GLY A 177 -33.32 -20.75 -24.54
C GLY A 177 -34.60 -21.47 -24.11
N GLN A 178 -35.31 -20.95 -23.11
CA GLN A 178 -36.75 -21.13 -22.92
C GLN A 178 -37.21 -20.28 -21.72
N HIS A 179 -38.03 -19.27 -22.00
CA HIS A 179 -39.18 -18.79 -21.22
C HIS A 179 -39.46 -17.31 -21.50
N HIS A 180 -39.96 -17.02 -22.71
CA HIS A 180 -40.97 -15.98 -22.90
C HIS A 180 -41.99 -16.54 -23.89
N CYS A 181 -42.95 -17.33 -23.38
CA CYS A 181 -44.26 -17.37 -24.03
C CYS A 181 -44.98 -16.10 -23.58
N SER A 182 -45.02 -15.11 -24.47
CA SER A 182 -45.96 -14.01 -24.33
C SER A 182 -47.37 -14.61 -24.46
N HIS A 183 -48.20 -14.37 -23.45
CA HIS A 183 -49.66 -14.48 -23.58
C HIS A 183 -50.22 -13.16 -24.08
#